data_AF-A0A0R0CPG5-F1
#
_entry.id   AF-A0A0R0CPG5-F1
#
_cell.length_a   1.000
_cell.length_b   1.000
_cell.length_c   1.000
_cell.angle_alpha   90.00
_cell.angle_beta   90.00
_cell.angle_gamma   90.00
#
_symmetry.space_group_name_H-M   'P 1'
#
loop_
_entity.id
_entity.type
_entity.pdbx_description
1 polymer ?
#
loop_
_entity_poly.entity_id
_entity_poly.type
_entity_poly.pdbx_seq_one_letter_code
_entity_poly.pdbx_strand_id
1 'polypeptide(L)'
;MNLEPFVGVPYEGRHFCRVFAARVLAAHGVPLPAVVKPERASDWERVARPGALAVVVFQTGGAPDHVGVCIGRGRFLHVEEGSRSRIEFLSSPLWSSRIEGFYRFKGEK
;
A
#
# COMPACT_ATOMS: atom_id res chain seq x y z
N MET A 1 -10.24 12.61 -0.08
CA MET A 1 -8.82 12.22 -0.22
C MET A 1 -8.35 12.72 -1.58
N ASN A 2 -7.38 13.61 -1.63
CA ASN A 2 -6.79 14.06 -2.90
C ASN A 2 -5.72 13.06 -3.35
N LEU A 3 -5.90 12.45 -4.52
CA LEU A 3 -5.00 11.42 -5.07
C LEU A 3 -4.29 11.86 -6.35
N GLU A 4 -4.67 13.00 -6.92
CA GLU A 4 -4.11 13.54 -8.16
C GLU A 4 -2.57 13.58 -8.19
N PRO A 5 -1.86 14.02 -7.13
CA PRO A 5 -0.39 14.05 -7.16
C PRO A 5 0.27 12.67 -7.11
N PHE A 6 -0.50 11.61 -6.86
CA PHE A 6 0.01 10.25 -6.71
C PHE A 6 -0.36 9.34 -7.88
N VAL A 7 -1.08 9.82 -8.90
CA VAL A 7 -1.39 9.02 -10.10
C VAL A 7 -0.41 9.36 -11.21
N GLY A 8 0.14 8.33 -11.87
CA GLY A 8 1.10 8.50 -12.96
C GLY A 8 2.56 8.76 -12.52
N VAL A 9 2.87 8.64 -11.24
CA VAL A 9 4.22 8.80 -10.69
C VAL A 9 5.10 7.65 -11.18
N PRO A 10 6.23 7.92 -11.86
CA PRO A 10 7.12 6.86 -12.32
C PRO A 10 7.75 6.13 -11.12
N TYR A 11 8.00 4.84 -11.29
CA TYR A 11 8.75 4.06 -10.31
C TYR A 11 10.21 4.53 -10.25
N GLU A 12 10.69 4.92 -9.06
CA GLU A 12 12.05 5.49 -8.87
C GLU A 12 12.88 4.66 -7.88
N GLY A 13 13.91 3.95 -8.38
CA GLY A 13 14.86 3.20 -7.53
C GLY A 13 14.34 1.84 -7.05
N ARG A 14 15.08 1.16 -6.16
CA ARG A 14 14.71 -0.18 -5.65
C ARG A 14 13.70 -0.10 -4.51
N HIS A 15 12.74 -1.03 -4.49
CA HIS A 15 11.67 -1.14 -3.48
C HIS A 15 10.80 0.13 -3.34
N PHE A 16 10.63 0.87 -4.44
CA PHE A 16 9.94 2.15 -4.43
C PHE A 16 8.45 2.02 -4.07
N CYS A 17 7.83 0.85 -4.26
CA CYS A 17 6.44 0.60 -3.86
C CYS A 17 6.20 0.93 -2.37
N ARG A 18 7.15 0.59 -1.49
CA ARG A 18 7.10 0.87 -0.05
C ARG A 18 7.25 2.36 0.24
N VAL A 19 8.20 3.01 -0.42
CA VAL A 19 8.44 4.45 -0.30
C VAL A 19 7.23 5.24 -0.78
N PHE A 20 6.67 4.85 -1.91
CA PHE A 20 5.50 5.47 -2.51
C PHE A 20 4.27 5.31 -1.63
N ALA A 21 3.98 4.11 -1.13
CA ALA A 21 2.89 3.89 -0.17
C ALA A 21 3.06 4.77 1.07
N ALA A 22 4.30 4.90 1.57
CA ALA A 22 4.61 5.76 2.70
C ALA A 22 4.33 7.25 2.39
N ARG A 23 4.72 7.76 1.21
CA ARG A 23 4.43 9.13 0.77
C ARG A 23 2.92 9.42 0.75
N VAL A 24 2.13 8.49 0.22
CA VAL A 24 0.66 8.62 0.17
C VAL A 24 0.07 8.70 1.58
N LEU A 25 0.51 7.82 2.49
CA LEU A 25 0.05 7.81 3.89
C LEU A 25 0.40 9.11 4.61
N ALA A 26 1.65 9.58 4.49
CA ALA A 26 2.12 10.81 5.11
C ALA A 26 1.35 12.04 4.64
N ALA A 27 1.05 12.13 3.33
CA ALA A 27 0.26 13.22 2.77
C ALA A 27 -1.19 13.27 3.28
N HIS A 28 -1.66 12.19 3.91
CA HIS A 28 -2.99 12.10 4.49
C HIS A 28 -2.97 12.01 6.03
N GLY A 29 -1.84 12.40 6.65
CA GLY A 29 -1.75 12.54 8.11
C GLY A 29 -1.55 11.23 8.87
N VAL A 30 -1.23 10.12 8.19
CA VAL A 30 -0.81 8.89 8.87
C VAL A 30 0.71 8.99 9.09
N PRO A 31 1.19 9.17 10.34
CA PRO A 31 2.60 9.37 10.61
C PRO A 31 3.39 8.14 10.22
N LEU A 32 4.50 8.36 9.51
CA LEU A 32 5.36 7.29 9.01
C LEU A 32 6.05 6.58 10.18
N PRO A 33 6.07 5.24 10.16
CA PRO A 33 7.35 4.62 9.83
C PRO A 33 7.21 3.33 9.01
N ALA A 34 8.08 3.19 8.00
CA ALA A 34 8.46 1.92 7.40
C ALA A 34 7.29 1.04 6.92
N VAL A 35 6.87 1.25 5.68
CA VAL A 35 6.21 0.19 4.94
C VAL A 35 7.22 -0.99 4.86
N VAL A 36 6.99 -1.93 5.77
CA VAL A 36 7.58 -3.26 5.95
C VAL A 36 9.06 -3.32 6.37
N LYS A 37 9.29 -3.18 7.68
CA LYS A 37 10.27 -4.02 8.41
C LYS A 37 9.55 -4.73 9.59
N PRO A 38 9.80 -6.04 9.83
CA PRO A 38 9.10 -6.82 10.86
C PRO A 38 9.26 -6.26 12.28
N GLU A 39 10.38 -5.60 12.56
CA GLU A 39 10.70 -4.91 13.81
C GLU A 39 9.74 -3.74 14.19
N ARG A 40 8.90 -3.25 13.28
CA ARG A 40 7.85 -2.24 13.56
C ARG A 40 6.42 -2.72 13.25
N ALA A 41 6.22 -4.02 13.08
CA ALA A 41 4.91 -4.61 12.82
C ALA A 41 3.90 -4.37 13.97
N SER A 42 4.38 -4.09 15.19
CA SER A 42 3.52 -3.79 16.36
C SER A 42 2.61 -2.57 16.17
N ASP A 43 3.00 -1.62 15.32
CA ASP A 43 2.21 -0.43 15.01
C ASP A 43 1.12 -0.67 13.95
N TRP A 44 1.04 -1.89 13.41
CA TRP A 44 0.12 -2.26 12.35
C TRP A 44 -0.81 -3.39 12.80
N GLU A 45 -2.11 -3.20 12.60
CA GLU A 45 -3.12 -4.24 12.80
C GLU A 45 -3.48 -4.91 11.49
N ARG A 46 -3.46 -6.25 11.45
CA ARG A 46 -4.09 -6.96 10.34
C ARG A 46 -5.61 -6.80 10.44
N VAL A 47 -6.24 -6.30 9.39
CA VAL A 47 -7.69 -6.07 9.33
C VAL A 47 -8.35 -6.96 8.27
N ALA A 48 -9.55 -7.46 8.53
CA ALA A 48 -10.29 -8.29 7.57
C ALA A 48 -10.90 -7.45 6.43
N ARG A 49 -11.27 -6.19 6.72
CA ARG A 49 -11.85 -5.26 5.75
C ARG A 49 -10.99 -4.00 5.65
N PRO A 50 -10.32 -3.75 4.51
CA PRO A 50 -9.50 -2.57 4.36
C PRO A 50 -10.39 -1.31 4.29
N GLY A 51 -10.12 -0.36 5.18
CA GLY A 51 -10.61 1.01 5.07
C GLY A 51 -9.75 1.84 4.12
N ALA A 52 -10.11 3.11 3.92
CA ALA A 52 -9.18 4.07 3.32
C ALA A 52 -7.93 4.19 4.22
N LEU A 53 -6.76 4.41 3.59
CA LEU A 53 -5.45 4.48 4.23
C LEU A 53 -4.93 3.18 4.86
N ALA A 54 -5.62 2.06 4.67
CA ALA A 54 -5.03 0.75 4.98
C ALA A 54 -3.96 0.38 3.94
N VAL A 55 -2.92 -0.33 4.34
CA VAL A 55 -1.92 -0.91 3.44
C VAL A 55 -2.37 -2.31 3.04
N VAL A 56 -2.29 -2.63 1.76
CA VAL A 56 -2.42 -3.99 1.24
C VAL A 56 -1.02 -4.53 0.93
N VAL A 57 -0.75 -5.76 1.35
CA VAL A 57 0.49 -6.47 1.04
C VAL A 57 0.16 -7.60 0.06
N PHE A 58 0.99 -7.72 -0.97
CA PHE A 58 0.85 -8.73 -2.01
C PHE A 58 2.04 -9.68 -2.01
N GLN A 59 1.75 -10.96 -2.22
CA GLN A 59 2.74 -11.99 -2.50
C GLN A 59 3.14 -11.91 -3.97
N THR A 60 4.39 -11.56 -4.23
CA THR A 60 5.00 -11.47 -5.56
C THR A 60 6.31 -12.25 -5.55
N GLY A 61 6.48 -13.18 -6.51
CA GLY A 61 7.68 -14.01 -6.56
C GLY A 61 7.89 -14.94 -5.35
N GLY A 62 6.80 -15.31 -4.65
CA GLY A 62 6.86 -16.19 -3.47
C GLY A 62 7.17 -15.49 -2.15
N ALA A 63 7.35 -14.17 -2.14
CA ALA A 63 7.59 -13.36 -0.95
C ALA A 63 6.62 -12.16 -0.85
N PRO A 64 6.33 -11.63 0.35
CA PRO A 64 5.55 -10.41 0.53
C PRO A 64 6.40 -9.18 0.14
N ASP A 65 6.56 -8.94 -1.15
CA ASP A 65 7.49 -7.92 -1.66
C ASP A 65 6.79 -6.66 -2.20
N HIS A 66 5.52 -6.77 -2.58
CA HIS A 66 4.76 -5.66 -3.16
C HIS A 66 3.70 -5.13 -2.20
N VAL A 67 3.49 -3.81 -2.23
CA VAL A 67 2.57 -3.10 -1.31
C VAL A 67 1.79 -2.01 -2.04
N GLY A 68 0.60 -1.72 -1.53
CA GLY A 68 -0.25 -0.63 -2.02
C GLY A 68 -1.06 0.01 -0.89
N VAL A 69 -1.64 1.17 -1.16
CA VAL A 69 -2.49 1.91 -0.21
C VAL A 69 -3.94 1.81 -0.66
N CYS A 70 -4.78 1.26 0.20
CA CYS A 70 -6.22 1.20 -0.01
C CYS A 70 -6.80 2.61 0.06
N ILE A 71 -7.52 3.00 -0.99
CA ILE A 71 -8.17 4.33 -1.09
C ILE A 71 -9.69 4.23 -0.89
N GLY A 72 -10.16 3.06 -0.42
CA GLY A 72 -11.56 2.75 -0.20
C GLY A 72 -12.32 2.27 -1.44
N ARG A 73 -13.55 1.78 -1.23
CA ARG A 73 -14.41 1.18 -2.27
C ARG A 73 -13.75 0.02 -3.03
N GLY A 74 -12.95 -0.79 -2.33
CA GLY A 74 -12.23 -1.91 -2.93
C GLY A 74 -11.12 -1.51 -3.91
N ARG A 75 -10.71 -0.24 -3.93
CA ARG A 75 -9.62 0.26 -4.77
C ARG A 75 -8.36 0.50 -3.94
N PHE A 76 -7.23 0.37 -4.60
CA PHE A 76 -5.93 0.65 -4.03
C PHE A 76 -5.05 1.39 -5.05
N LEU A 77 -4.13 2.17 -4.51
CA LEU A 77 -3.12 2.91 -5.25
C LEU A 77 -1.77 2.23 -5.02
N HIS A 78 -1.07 1.92 -6.10
CA HIS A 78 0.22 1.27 -6.04
C HIS A 78 1.09 1.71 -7.21
N VAL A 79 2.36 1.35 -7.16
CA VAL A 79 3.31 1.51 -8.26
C VAL A 79 4.11 0.23 -8.39
N GLU A 80 4.21 -0.29 -9.61
CA GLU A 80 4.99 -1.49 -9.92
C GLU A 80 6.34 -1.11 -10.52
N GLU A 81 7.32 -1.99 -10.36
CA GLU A 81 8.66 -1.80 -10.91
C GLU A 81 8.60 -1.63 -12.44
N GLY A 82 9.29 -0.61 -12.94
CA GLY A 82 9.28 -0.27 -14.37
C GLY A 82 7.96 0.35 -14.89
N SER A 83 6.99 0.61 -14.01
CA SER A 83 5.68 1.18 -14.37
C SER A 83 5.42 2.52 -13.68
N ARG A 84 4.27 3.13 -13.98
CA ARG A 84 3.76 4.33 -13.31
C ARG A 84 2.70 3.97 -12.28
N SER A 85 2.54 4.80 -11.26
CA SER A 85 1.55 4.58 -10.23
C SER A 85 0.14 4.63 -10.81
N ARG A 86 -0.71 3.71 -10.38
CA ARG A 86 -2.07 3.54 -10.89
C ARG A 86 -3.02 3.11 -9.78
N ILE A 87 -4.29 3.38 -10.03
CA ILE A 87 -5.38 2.93 -9.17
C ILE A 87 -5.97 1.67 -9.78
N GLU A 88 -6.01 0.60 -9.00
CA GLU A 88 -6.58 -0.67 -9.41
C GLU A 88 -7.60 -1.18 -8.39
N PHE A 89 -8.36 -2.21 -8.79
CA PHE A 89 -9.32 -2.88 -7.93
C PHE A 89 -8.70 -4.08 -7.24
N LEU A 90 -8.89 -4.18 -5.93
CA LEU A 90 -8.49 -5.35 -5.12
C LEU A 90 -9.20 -6.63 -5.57
N SER A 91 -10.40 -6.49 -6.14
CA SER A 91 -11.19 -7.59 -6.71
C SER A 91 -10.74 -8.02 -8.10
N SER A 92 -9.74 -7.36 -8.69
CA SER A 92 -9.20 -7.79 -9.99
C SER A 92 -8.56 -9.18 -9.83
N PRO A 93 -8.82 -10.15 -10.73
CA PRO A 93 -8.28 -11.50 -10.63
C PRO A 93 -6.74 -11.55 -10.53
N LEU A 94 -6.07 -10.54 -11.10
CA LEU A 94 -4.62 -10.37 -11.03
C LEU A 94 -4.13 -10.15 -9.59
N TRP A 95 -4.89 -9.40 -8.80
CA TRP A 95 -4.51 -8.95 -7.47
C TRP A 95 -5.13 -9.78 -6.37
N SER A 96 -6.42 -10.15 -6.49
CA SER A 96 -7.17 -10.83 -5.43
C SER A 96 -6.49 -12.11 -4.93
N SER A 97 -5.90 -12.89 -5.84
CA SER A 97 -5.21 -14.15 -5.53
C SER A 97 -3.82 -13.95 -4.92
N ARG A 98 -3.29 -12.73 -4.96
CA ARG A 98 -1.96 -12.37 -4.46
C ARG A 98 -2.01 -11.62 -3.13
N ILE A 99 -3.20 -11.27 -2.64
CA ILE A 99 -3.33 -10.53 -1.38
C ILE A 99 -2.89 -11.44 -0.23
N GLU A 100 -1.82 -11.02 0.45
CA GLU A 100 -1.41 -11.65 1.70
C GLU A 100 -2.33 -11.17 2.84
N GLY A 101 -2.50 -9.86 2.95
CA GLY A 101 -3.30 -9.26 4.00
C GLY A 101 -3.45 -7.76 3.86
N PHE A 102 -4.32 -7.22 4.72
CA PHE A 102 -4.53 -5.78 4.87
C PHE A 102 -4.09 -5.36 6.26
N TYR A 103 -3.43 -4.22 6.33
CA TYR A 103 -2.82 -3.70 7.54
C TYR A 103 -3.26 -2.26 7.75
N ARG A 104 -3.77 -1.94 8.93
CA ARG A 104 -4.10 -0.56 9.31
C ARG A 104 -3.14 -0.09 10.39
N PHE A 105 -2.66 1.15 10.26
CA PHE A 105 -1.82 1.75 11.27
C PHE A 105 -2.62 2.01 12.56
N LYS A 106 -2.12 1.54 13.71
CA LYS A 106 -2.73 1.70 15.04
C LYS A 106 -2.39 3.03 15.70
N GLY A 107 -1.29 3.67 15.29
CA GLY A 107 -0.75 4.88 15.92
C GLY A 107 -1.52 6.17 15.63
N GLU A 108 -2.86 6.13 15.60
CA GLU A 108 -3.65 7.33 15.78
C GLU A 108 -3.48 7.78 17.25
N LYS A 109 -2.60 8.76 17.47
CA LYS A 109 -2.59 9.56 18.69
C LYS A 109 -2.39 11.03 18.34
#